data_AF-A0A940IIK9-F1
#
_entry.id   AF-A0A940IIK9-F1
#
_cell.length_a   1.000
_cell.length_b   1.000
_cell.length_c   1.000
_cell.angle_alpha   90.00
_cell.angle_beta   90.00
_cell.angle_gamma   90.00
#
_symmetry.space_group_name_H-M   'P 1'
#
loop_
_entity.id
_entity.type
_entity.pdbx_description
1 polymer ?
#
loop_
_entity_poly.entity_id
_entity_poly.type
_entity_poly.pdbx_seq_one_letter_code
_entity_poly.pdbx_strand_id
1 'polypeptide(L)'
;MKFHPSSCGLSFLTAVLLVLLLFMSAGTCTAAGRHYRKGFLYRDGGQLMLDGRPYRSASFNSFQLSGCGHDYELFSDSEIDSLFASLPEGMLIRTWAFPGSEKRTAQLLELAGRHGHKLLLTLGDGRSSCGHHDGANDGDGSGKLPGWYIDGYKESYLPHVKRIVEMFKDSPAVGMWEILNEPGDAAWQVIKEFYDIVAAEIKKIDHDHLVSTGSWSPWAYGGEEPFRELHSGPHIDVGCIHEYDYDYNQSNMIESPHFQAAMNAMRDLDKVLIVEETGIESGDRCRTDRNTRAEAMRQKMDVYFRKGAAAVLVWNLAAEVRGCAFSFTPEDPMMEMIAEYPVNSRK
;
A
#
# COMPACT_ATOMS: atom_id res chain seq x y z
N MET A 1 95.87 4.04 26.72
CA MET A 1 96.50 3.06 27.63
C MET A 1 95.60 1.83 27.69
N LYS A 2 96.17 0.66 27.34
CA LYS A 2 95.69 -0.73 27.54
C LYS A 2 94.46 -1.28 26.77
N PHE A 3 94.81 -2.15 25.80
CA PHE A 3 94.31 -3.51 25.49
C PHE A 3 92.81 -3.83 25.22
N HIS A 4 92.57 -4.15 23.94
CA HIS A 4 91.76 -5.23 23.31
C HIS A 4 91.61 -6.57 24.10
N PRO A 5 90.82 -7.57 23.64
CA PRO A 5 89.35 -7.69 23.58
C PRO A 5 88.90 -9.10 24.11
N SER A 6 87.68 -9.54 23.75
CA SER A 6 87.28 -10.95 23.48
C SER A 6 86.28 -11.64 24.40
N SER A 7 85.49 -12.49 23.75
CA SER A 7 84.68 -13.65 24.18
C SER A 7 83.28 -13.35 24.74
N CYS A 8 82.16 -13.80 24.12
CA CYS A 8 81.68 -15.11 23.63
C CYS A 8 80.69 -15.72 24.64
N GLY A 9 79.50 -16.10 24.17
CA GLY A 9 78.74 -17.22 24.74
C GLY A 9 77.46 -16.90 25.53
N LEU A 10 76.32 -17.10 24.84
CA LEU A 10 75.07 -17.72 25.29
C LEU A 10 74.76 -17.81 26.80
N SER A 11 73.57 -17.33 27.20
CA SER A 11 72.49 -18.26 27.59
C SER A 11 71.14 -17.55 27.76
N PHE A 12 70.11 -18.19 27.21
CA PHE A 12 68.69 -17.89 27.36
C PHE A 12 68.27 -17.96 28.84
N LEU A 13 67.40 -17.05 29.29
CA LEU A 13 66.02 -17.33 29.72
C LEU A 13 65.41 -16.08 30.42
N THR A 14 64.09 -16.00 30.33
CA THR A 14 63.14 -15.30 31.23
C THR A 14 62.98 -13.77 31.16
N ALA A 15 61.86 -13.39 30.53
CA ALA A 15 60.70 -12.75 31.18
C ALA A 15 60.40 -11.28 30.83
N VAL A 16 59.10 -11.10 30.51
CA VAL A 16 58.27 -9.88 30.52
C VAL A 16 58.32 -9.00 29.26
N LEU A 17 57.60 -9.44 28.22
CA LEU A 17 56.89 -8.53 27.32
C LEU A 17 55.39 -8.82 27.45
N LEU A 18 54.68 -7.94 28.15
CA LEU A 18 53.24 -8.00 28.34
C LEU A 18 52.66 -6.62 28.00
N VAL A 19 51.47 -6.63 27.40
CA VAL A 19 50.53 -5.51 27.22
C VAL A 19 50.64 -4.74 25.88
N LEU A 20 49.93 -5.25 24.85
CA LEU A 20 48.82 -4.58 24.15
C LEU A 20 48.49 -5.27 22.81
N LEU A 21 47.90 -6.46 22.90
CA LEU A 21 47.04 -6.99 21.84
C LEU A 21 45.60 -6.90 22.38
N LEU A 22 45.02 -5.70 22.26
CA LEU A 22 43.58 -5.54 22.40
C LEU A 22 42.96 -6.19 21.17
N PHE A 23 42.38 -7.37 21.38
CA PHE A 23 41.45 -7.98 20.46
C PHE A 23 40.33 -6.97 20.14
N MET A 24 40.39 -6.34 18.96
CA MET A 24 39.18 -5.85 18.32
C MET A 24 38.39 -7.07 17.84
N SER A 25 37.69 -7.73 18.75
CA SER A 25 36.49 -8.47 18.37
C SER A 25 35.48 -7.41 17.94
N ALA A 26 35.49 -7.09 16.64
CA ALA A 26 34.34 -6.49 16.00
C ALA A 26 33.20 -7.50 16.20
N GLY A 27 32.45 -7.32 17.28
CA GLY A 27 31.17 -7.96 17.43
C GLY A 27 30.36 -7.48 16.24
N THR A 28 30.17 -8.36 15.27
CA THR A 28 29.08 -8.23 14.31
C THR A 28 27.83 -8.08 15.16
N CYS A 29 27.35 -6.85 15.30
CA CYS A 29 25.98 -6.61 15.69
C CYS A 29 25.16 -7.16 14.52
N THR A 30 24.96 -8.48 14.50
CA THR A 30 23.84 -9.05 13.76
C THR A 30 22.64 -8.36 14.36
N ALA A 31 22.08 -7.38 13.64
CA ALA A 31 20.76 -6.88 13.94
C ALA A 31 19.91 -8.14 14.13
N ALA A 32 19.43 -8.37 15.36
CA ALA A 32 18.50 -9.46 15.61
C ALA A 32 17.38 -9.24 14.59
N GLY A 33 17.30 -10.10 13.58
CA GLY A 33 16.38 -9.90 12.46
C GLY A 33 15.00 -9.67 13.06
N ARG A 34 14.37 -8.54 12.75
CA ARG A 34 12.99 -8.30 13.18
C ARG A 34 12.18 -9.53 12.81
N HIS A 35 11.43 -10.06 13.78
CA HIS A 35 10.61 -11.24 13.56
C HIS A 35 9.48 -10.85 12.61
N TYR A 36 9.53 -11.31 11.35
CA TYR A 36 8.44 -11.17 10.38
C TYR A 36 7.96 -12.56 9.95
N ARG A 37 6.66 -12.67 9.64
CA ARG A 37 6.07 -13.91 9.10
C ARG A 37 6.41 -14.00 7.61
N LYS A 38 7.07 -15.09 7.18
CA LYS A 38 7.44 -15.28 5.78
C LYS A 38 6.20 -15.25 4.88
N GLY A 39 6.28 -14.51 3.78
CA GLY A 39 5.20 -14.31 2.82
C GLY A 39 4.24 -13.18 3.16
N PHE A 40 4.36 -12.54 4.32
CA PHE A 40 3.48 -11.44 4.74
C PHE A 40 4.19 -10.10 4.56
N LEU A 41 3.45 -9.10 4.09
CA LEU A 41 3.97 -7.73 4.07
C LEU A 41 4.10 -7.23 5.50
N TYR A 42 5.19 -6.52 5.77
CA TYR A 42 5.38 -5.82 7.03
C TYR A 42 6.04 -4.46 6.76
N ARG A 43 6.14 -3.61 7.78
CA ARG A 43 6.88 -2.36 7.67
C ARG A 43 8.13 -2.36 8.55
N ASP A 44 9.19 -1.75 8.04
CA ASP A 44 10.33 -1.33 8.83
C ASP A 44 10.39 0.20 8.84
N GLY A 45 9.78 0.79 9.88
CA GLY A 45 9.54 2.22 9.93
C GLY A 45 8.72 2.68 8.72
N GLY A 46 9.23 3.68 8.01
CA GLY A 46 8.68 4.18 6.75
C GLY A 46 8.85 3.29 5.49
N GLN A 47 9.43 2.09 5.60
CA GLN A 47 9.63 1.18 4.46
C GLN A 47 8.66 0.01 4.48
N LEU A 48 8.06 -0.30 3.32
CA LEU A 48 7.30 -1.53 3.12
C LEU A 48 8.25 -2.67 2.77
N MET A 49 8.03 -3.84 3.34
CA MET A 49 8.96 -4.98 3.29
C MET A 49 8.22 -6.29 3.01
N LEU A 50 8.91 -7.22 2.33
CA LEU A 50 8.49 -8.60 2.14
C LEU A 50 9.72 -9.49 2.24
N ASP A 51 9.65 -10.52 3.08
CA ASP A 51 10.71 -11.53 3.20
C ASP A 51 12.13 -10.97 3.40
N GLY A 52 12.22 -9.88 4.19
CA GLY A 52 13.50 -9.24 4.51
C GLY A 52 14.00 -8.25 3.46
N ARG A 53 13.23 -8.01 2.40
CA ARG A 53 13.60 -7.10 1.30
C ARG A 53 12.61 -5.94 1.20
N PRO A 54 13.07 -4.74 0.80
CA PRO A 54 12.17 -3.65 0.44
C PRO A 54 11.17 -4.08 -0.62
N TYR A 55 9.90 -3.81 -0.38
CA TYR A 55 8.80 -4.08 -1.28
C TYR A 55 8.34 -2.77 -1.91
N ARG A 56 8.32 -2.74 -3.24
CA ARG A 56 7.68 -1.69 -4.03
C ARG A 56 6.75 -2.32 -5.06
N SER A 57 5.70 -1.60 -5.45
CA SER A 57 4.79 -2.07 -6.50
C SER A 57 4.20 -0.91 -7.29
N ALA A 58 4.44 -0.92 -8.60
CA ALA A 58 3.63 -0.14 -9.55
C ALA A 58 2.49 -1.05 -9.98
N SER A 59 1.24 -0.70 -9.70
CA SER A 59 0.12 -1.60 -9.92
C SER A 59 -1.16 -0.80 -10.17
N PHE A 60 -2.32 -1.39 -9.89
CA PHE A 60 -3.61 -0.85 -10.24
C PHE A 60 -4.70 -1.21 -9.23
N ASN A 61 -5.75 -0.42 -9.29
CA ASN A 61 -7.04 -0.70 -8.67
C ASN A 61 -7.91 -1.50 -9.64
N SER A 62 -8.69 -2.44 -9.12
CA SER A 62 -9.81 -3.02 -9.87
C SER A 62 -10.91 -3.48 -8.91
N PHE A 63 -11.95 -2.67 -8.77
CA PHE A 63 -13.17 -3.05 -8.05
C PHE A 63 -14.03 -4.02 -8.83
N GLN A 64 -13.85 -4.07 -10.15
CA GLN A 64 -14.46 -5.03 -11.06
C GLN A 64 -14.10 -6.47 -10.69
N LEU A 65 -12.88 -6.70 -10.16
CA LEU A 65 -12.51 -8.02 -9.65
C LEU A 65 -13.43 -8.49 -8.53
N SER A 66 -13.99 -7.60 -7.69
CA SER A 66 -14.92 -7.98 -6.63
C SER A 66 -16.32 -8.34 -7.13
N GLY A 67 -16.57 -8.20 -8.44
CA GLY A 67 -17.91 -8.32 -9.03
C GLY A 67 -18.76 -7.05 -8.90
N CYS A 68 -18.16 -5.92 -8.50
CA CYS A 68 -18.84 -4.62 -8.58
C CYS A 68 -18.60 -3.95 -9.93
N GLY A 69 -19.64 -3.33 -10.49
CA GLY A 69 -19.60 -2.59 -11.75
C GLY A 69 -20.78 -2.97 -12.62
N HIS A 70 -20.78 -2.48 -13.85
CA HIS A 70 -21.68 -2.97 -14.88
C HIS A 70 -21.21 -4.32 -15.41
N ASP A 71 -22.14 -5.16 -15.89
CA ASP A 71 -21.84 -6.50 -16.41
C ASP A 71 -20.72 -6.55 -17.46
N TYR A 72 -20.57 -5.49 -18.27
CA TYR A 72 -19.52 -5.41 -19.29
C TYR A 72 -18.14 -5.08 -18.73
N GLU A 73 -18.05 -4.53 -17.52
CA GLU A 73 -16.78 -4.19 -16.86
C GLU A 73 -16.20 -5.39 -16.09
N LEU A 74 -17.02 -6.41 -15.82
CA LEU A 74 -16.66 -7.53 -14.94
C LEU A 74 -15.83 -8.59 -15.66
N PHE A 75 -14.89 -9.17 -14.92
CA PHE A 75 -14.10 -10.31 -15.36
C PHE A 75 -14.72 -11.63 -14.89
N SER A 76 -14.73 -12.62 -15.79
CA SER A 76 -14.90 -14.03 -15.43
C SER A 76 -13.69 -14.56 -14.65
N ASP A 77 -13.87 -15.66 -13.91
CA ASP A 77 -12.78 -16.26 -13.13
C ASP A 77 -11.59 -16.69 -14.00
N SER A 78 -11.84 -17.14 -15.24
CA SER A 78 -10.78 -17.48 -16.20
C SER A 78 -10.03 -16.26 -16.72
N GLU A 79 -10.71 -15.13 -16.88
CA GLU A 79 -10.06 -13.87 -17.28
C GLU A 79 -9.20 -13.32 -16.14
N ILE A 80 -9.64 -13.44 -14.88
CA ILE A 80 -8.84 -13.05 -13.72
C ILE A 80 -7.60 -13.93 -13.59
N ASP A 81 -7.73 -15.26 -13.72
CA ASP A 81 -6.59 -16.17 -13.66
C ASP A 81 -5.59 -15.87 -14.79
N SER A 82 -6.07 -15.61 -16.01
CA SER A 82 -5.23 -15.26 -17.16
C SER A 82 -4.55 -13.90 -16.98
N LEU A 83 -5.29 -12.91 -16.47
CA LEU A 83 -4.76 -11.59 -16.13
C LEU A 83 -3.63 -11.75 -15.11
N PHE A 84 -3.86 -12.39 -13.97
CA PHE A 84 -2.83 -12.56 -12.95
C PHE A 84 -1.62 -13.36 -13.46
N ALA A 85 -1.83 -14.41 -14.25
CA ALA A 85 -0.74 -15.16 -14.88
C ALA A 85 0.15 -14.32 -15.81
N SER A 86 -0.39 -13.23 -16.39
CA SER A 86 0.35 -12.34 -17.29
C SER A 86 1.19 -11.27 -16.58
N LEU A 87 0.98 -11.06 -15.28
CA LEU A 87 1.62 -9.98 -14.53
C LEU A 87 2.94 -10.43 -13.91
N PRO A 88 3.87 -9.48 -13.65
CA PRO A 88 5.02 -9.76 -12.80
C PRO A 88 4.59 -10.29 -11.43
N GLU A 89 5.35 -11.23 -10.86
CA GLU A 89 5.08 -11.75 -9.52
C GLU A 89 5.18 -10.64 -8.46
N GLY A 90 4.36 -10.71 -7.41
CA GLY A 90 4.46 -9.80 -6.27
C GLY A 90 3.82 -8.42 -6.47
N MET A 91 2.88 -8.28 -7.41
CA MET A 91 2.06 -7.07 -7.55
C MET A 91 1.16 -6.85 -6.32
N LEU A 92 0.97 -5.59 -5.90
CA LEU A 92 -0.04 -5.19 -4.91
C LEU A 92 -1.27 -4.65 -5.63
N ILE A 93 -2.31 -5.47 -5.77
CA ILE A 93 -3.53 -5.12 -6.49
C ILE A 93 -4.60 -4.72 -5.48
N ARG A 94 -5.19 -3.54 -5.62
CA ARG A 94 -6.28 -3.08 -4.74
C ARG A 94 -7.62 -3.54 -5.26
N THR A 95 -8.39 -4.22 -4.40
CA THR A 95 -9.75 -4.64 -4.70
C THR A 95 -10.69 -4.56 -3.47
N TRP A 96 -11.99 -4.84 -3.66
CA TRP A 96 -13.07 -4.56 -2.71
C TRP A 96 -13.49 -5.86 -2.04
N ALA A 97 -13.65 -5.83 -0.71
CA ALA A 97 -14.09 -6.94 0.12
C ALA A 97 -15.28 -6.48 1.00
N PHE A 98 -16.34 -6.00 0.35
CA PHE A 98 -17.52 -5.41 1.00
C PHE A 98 -18.46 -6.46 1.62
N PRO A 99 -19.45 -6.05 2.44
CA PRO A 99 -20.45 -6.96 2.97
C PRO A 99 -21.07 -7.89 1.91
N GLY A 100 -21.03 -9.21 2.16
CA GLY A 100 -21.55 -10.24 1.25
C GLY A 100 -20.55 -10.75 0.20
N SER A 101 -19.31 -10.24 0.18
CA SER A 101 -18.28 -10.63 -0.78
C SER A 101 -17.41 -11.81 -0.34
N GLU A 102 -17.71 -12.50 0.78
CA GLU A 102 -16.84 -13.51 1.39
C GLU A 102 -16.38 -14.58 0.40
N LYS A 103 -17.33 -15.13 -0.38
CA LYS A 103 -17.03 -16.16 -1.40
C LYS A 103 -16.12 -15.61 -2.50
N ARG A 104 -16.41 -14.41 -2.99
CA ARG A 104 -15.63 -13.78 -4.06
C ARG A 104 -14.22 -13.41 -3.57
N THR A 105 -14.11 -12.89 -2.37
CA THR A 105 -12.83 -12.59 -1.71
C THR A 105 -11.97 -13.84 -1.56
N ALA A 106 -12.56 -14.97 -1.13
CA ALA A 106 -11.84 -16.25 -1.06
C ALA A 106 -11.28 -16.68 -2.43
N GLN A 107 -12.09 -16.58 -3.49
CA GLN A 107 -11.67 -16.91 -4.86
C GLN A 107 -10.53 -16.00 -5.35
N LEU A 108 -10.64 -14.69 -5.13
CA LEU A 108 -9.62 -13.73 -5.52
C LEU A 108 -8.30 -13.99 -4.78
N LEU A 109 -8.34 -14.29 -3.48
CA LEU A 109 -7.15 -14.63 -2.71
C LEU A 109 -6.48 -15.92 -3.19
N GLU A 110 -7.26 -16.93 -3.59
CA GLU A 110 -6.72 -18.15 -4.18
C GLU A 110 -6.01 -17.86 -5.51
N LEU A 111 -6.65 -17.12 -6.41
CA LEU A 111 -6.09 -16.74 -7.71
C LEU A 111 -4.84 -15.87 -7.54
N ALA A 112 -4.90 -14.85 -6.68
CA ALA A 112 -3.75 -13.98 -6.40
C ALA A 112 -2.58 -14.77 -5.81
N GLY A 113 -2.86 -15.65 -4.84
CA GLY A 113 -1.85 -16.50 -4.21
C GLY A 113 -1.18 -17.46 -5.19
N ARG A 114 -1.93 -18.02 -6.14
CA ARG A 114 -1.42 -18.93 -7.19
C ARG A 114 -0.36 -18.26 -8.07
N HIS A 115 -0.52 -16.96 -8.33
CA HIS A 115 0.38 -16.14 -9.17
C HIS A 115 1.30 -15.23 -8.35
N GLY A 116 1.38 -15.44 -7.04
CA GLY A 116 2.30 -14.72 -6.14
C GLY A 116 1.99 -13.24 -5.95
N HIS A 117 0.75 -12.80 -6.18
CA HIS A 117 0.31 -11.42 -5.96
C HIS A 117 -0.20 -11.20 -4.52
N LYS A 118 -0.32 -9.92 -4.16
CA LYS A 118 -0.92 -9.43 -2.91
C LYS A 118 -2.17 -8.63 -3.22
N LEU A 119 -3.22 -8.82 -2.43
CA LEU A 119 -4.44 -8.04 -2.51
C LEU A 119 -4.51 -7.03 -1.35
N LEU A 120 -4.63 -5.76 -1.69
CA LEU A 120 -5.07 -4.74 -0.75
C LEU A 120 -6.60 -4.79 -0.73
N LEU A 121 -7.18 -5.17 0.41
CA LEU A 121 -8.61 -5.45 0.53
C LEU A 121 -9.34 -4.31 1.26
N THR A 122 -10.12 -3.53 0.51
CA THR A 122 -10.97 -2.47 1.05
C THR A 122 -12.24 -3.04 1.68
N LEU A 123 -12.46 -2.76 2.95
CA LEU A 123 -13.50 -3.39 3.76
C LEU A 123 -14.86 -2.66 3.69
N GLY A 124 -14.92 -1.46 3.14
CA GLY A 124 -16.16 -0.73 2.89
C GLY A 124 -15.93 0.54 2.08
N ASP A 125 -17.01 1.14 1.59
CA ASP A 125 -16.96 2.40 0.83
C ASP A 125 -17.50 3.61 1.60
N GLY A 126 -16.73 4.70 1.61
CA GLY A 126 -17.12 6.03 2.06
C GLY A 126 -18.02 6.77 1.07
N ARG A 127 -18.03 6.37 -0.21
CA ARG A 127 -18.76 7.04 -1.31
C ARG A 127 -20.05 6.33 -1.75
N SER A 128 -20.45 5.28 -1.03
CA SER A 128 -21.73 4.57 -1.24
C SER A 128 -21.91 3.99 -2.66
N SER A 129 -20.82 3.58 -3.29
CA SER A 129 -20.77 2.82 -4.53
C SER A 129 -21.04 1.33 -4.30
N CYS A 130 -21.25 0.57 -5.38
CA CYS A 130 -21.34 -0.90 -5.33
C CYS A 130 -22.43 -1.44 -4.39
N GLY A 131 -23.54 -0.71 -4.22
CA GLY A 131 -24.62 -1.09 -3.30
C GLY A 131 -24.31 -0.87 -1.82
N HIS A 132 -23.14 -0.31 -1.47
CA HIS A 132 -22.71 -0.09 -0.09
C HIS A 132 -23.27 1.24 0.49
N HIS A 133 -24.60 1.38 0.48
CA HIS A 133 -25.31 2.61 0.84
C HIS A 133 -25.52 2.84 2.34
N ASP A 134 -25.00 1.95 3.20
CA ASP A 134 -25.00 2.16 4.66
C ASP A 134 -24.48 3.57 4.99
N GLY A 135 -25.06 4.26 5.97
CA GLY A 135 -24.64 5.60 6.37
C GLY A 135 -24.95 6.76 5.41
N ALA A 136 -25.55 6.52 4.24
CA ALA A 136 -26.02 7.56 3.33
C ALA A 136 -27.39 8.11 3.73
N ASN A 137 -27.66 9.38 3.39
CA ASN A 137 -28.95 9.99 3.68
C ASN A 137 -30.08 9.25 2.94
N ASP A 138 -31.02 8.65 3.67
CA ASP A 138 -32.08 7.82 3.10
C ASP A 138 -31.60 6.75 2.08
N GLY A 139 -30.33 6.32 2.18
CA GLY A 139 -29.72 5.39 1.23
C GLY A 139 -29.49 5.95 -0.18
N ASP A 140 -29.46 7.28 -0.35
CA ASP A 140 -29.41 8.00 -1.63
C ASP A 140 -28.08 7.90 -2.40
N GLY A 141 -27.05 7.28 -1.81
CA GLY A 141 -25.73 7.15 -2.41
C GLY A 141 -24.81 8.35 -2.18
N SER A 142 -25.17 9.31 -1.32
CA SER A 142 -24.36 10.52 -1.01
C SER A 142 -23.03 10.26 -0.30
N GLY A 143 -22.78 9.05 0.19
CA GLY A 143 -21.63 8.70 1.02
C GLY A 143 -21.98 8.61 2.51
N LYS A 144 -20.99 8.46 3.38
CA LYS A 144 -21.20 8.26 4.83
C LYS A 144 -21.38 9.58 5.56
N LEU A 145 -22.44 9.72 6.34
CA LEU A 145 -22.70 10.89 7.20
C LEU A 145 -21.93 10.83 8.53
N PRO A 146 -21.71 11.97 9.22
CA PRO A 146 -20.99 12.00 10.51
C PRO A 146 -21.49 11.01 11.57
N GLY A 147 -22.81 10.83 11.68
CA GLY A 147 -23.41 9.90 12.64
C GLY A 147 -23.04 8.43 12.38
N TRP A 148 -22.75 8.08 11.12
CA TRP A 148 -22.28 6.74 10.78
C TRP A 148 -20.89 6.47 11.35
N TYR A 149 -19.97 7.43 11.24
CA TYR A 149 -18.62 7.30 11.80
C TYR A 149 -18.59 7.26 13.33
N ILE A 150 -19.54 7.93 14.00
CA ILE A 150 -19.61 7.96 15.47
C ILE A 150 -20.07 6.59 16.01
N ASP A 151 -21.20 6.09 15.50
CA ASP A 151 -21.80 4.85 16.01
C ASP A 151 -22.37 3.93 14.93
N GLY A 152 -22.87 4.45 13.81
CA GLY A 152 -23.57 3.64 12.80
C GLY A 152 -22.73 2.51 12.20
N TYR A 153 -21.42 2.71 12.03
CA TYR A 153 -20.51 1.69 11.51
C TYR A 153 -20.48 0.40 12.37
N LYS A 154 -20.88 0.48 13.65
CA LYS A 154 -20.90 -0.66 14.56
C LYS A 154 -22.03 -1.65 14.25
N GLU A 155 -23.07 -1.22 13.54
CA GLU A 155 -24.26 -2.05 13.30
C GLU A 155 -24.00 -3.16 12.27
N SER A 156 -23.40 -2.80 11.12
CA SER A 156 -23.23 -3.72 9.99
C SER A 156 -21.79 -3.81 9.50
N TYR A 157 -21.12 -2.66 9.35
CA TYR A 157 -19.76 -2.59 8.83
C TYR A 157 -18.72 -3.25 9.74
N LEU A 158 -18.68 -2.94 11.04
CA LEU A 158 -17.69 -3.53 11.95
C LEU A 158 -17.88 -5.05 12.11
N PRO A 159 -19.11 -5.60 12.26
CA PRO A 159 -19.32 -7.03 12.19
C PRO A 159 -18.80 -7.67 10.90
N HIS A 160 -18.96 -7.01 9.75
CA HIS A 160 -18.40 -7.45 8.48
C HIS A 160 -16.87 -7.48 8.48
N VAL A 161 -16.23 -6.38 8.89
CA VAL A 161 -14.77 -6.29 9.04
C VAL A 161 -14.24 -7.46 9.87
N LYS A 162 -14.83 -7.70 11.04
CA LYS A 162 -14.40 -8.80 11.92
C LYS A 162 -14.51 -10.17 11.25
N ARG A 163 -15.59 -10.42 10.50
CA ARG A 163 -15.79 -11.69 9.79
C ARG A 163 -14.76 -11.89 8.69
N ILE A 164 -14.59 -10.92 7.79
CA ILE A 164 -13.64 -11.01 6.67
C ILE A 164 -12.21 -11.19 7.18
N VAL A 165 -11.80 -10.40 8.17
CA VAL A 165 -10.46 -10.50 8.74
C VAL A 165 -10.25 -11.87 9.41
N GLU A 166 -11.21 -12.36 10.22
CA GLU A 166 -11.10 -13.68 10.85
C GLU A 166 -10.97 -14.80 9.81
N MET A 167 -11.71 -14.72 8.70
CA MET A 167 -11.69 -15.72 7.64
C MET A 167 -10.35 -15.79 6.90
N PHE A 168 -9.65 -14.68 6.74
CA PHE A 168 -8.53 -14.58 5.81
C PHE A 168 -7.20 -14.11 6.42
N LYS A 169 -7.14 -13.88 7.75
CA LYS A 169 -5.92 -13.47 8.48
C LYS A 169 -4.68 -14.36 8.25
N ASP A 170 -4.89 -15.63 7.87
CA ASP A 170 -3.79 -16.56 7.60
C ASP A 170 -3.36 -16.64 6.14
N SER A 171 -4.06 -15.95 5.23
CA SER A 171 -3.74 -15.96 3.82
C SER A 171 -2.61 -14.96 3.52
N PRO A 172 -1.40 -15.40 3.12
CA PRO A 172 -0.34 -14.47 2.73
C PRO A 172 -0.70 -13.68 1.46
N ALA A 173 -1.74 -14.07 0.72
CA ALA A 173 -2.21 -13.31 -0.44
C ALA A 173 -2.92 -12.00 -0.04
N VAL A 174 -3.32 -11.84 1.22
CA VAL A 174 -3.69 -10.52 1.74
C VAL A 174 -2.40 -9.70 1.86
N GLY A 175 -2.36 -8.56 1.16
CA GLY A 175 -1.27 -7.60 1.27
C GLY A 175 -1.44 -6.73 2.51
N MET A 176 -2.62 -6.13 2.65
CA MET A 176 -3.03 -5.33 3.80
C MET A 176 -4.54 -5.14 3.81
N TRP A 177 -5.08 -4.84 5.00
CA TRP A 177 -6.47 -4.47 5.20
C TRP A 177 -6.64 -2.96 5.05
N GLU A 178 -7.52 -2.51 4.18
CA GLU A 178 -7.91 -1.10 4.10
C GLU A 178 -9.24 -0.88 4.81
N ILE A 179 -9.25 0.05 5.77
CA ILE A 179 -10.42 0.33 6.59
C ILE A 179 -11.60 0.75 5.72
N LEU A 180 -11.49 1.83 4.95
CA LEU A 180 -12.60 2.36 4.17
C LEU A 180 -12.08 3.13 2.96
N ASN A 181 -12.67 2.91 1.79
CA ASN A 181 -12.41 3.76 0.64
C ASN A 181 -12.94 5.17 0.90
N GLU A 182 -12.07 6.18 0.79
CA GLU A 182 -12.43 7.59 0.69
C GLU A 182 -13.37 8.14 1.78
N PRO A 183 -13.11 7.94 3.09
CA PRO A 183 -13.94 8.54 4.12
C PRO A 183 -13.90 10.06 4.03
N GLY A 184 -15.10 10.66 4.07
CA GLY A 184 -15.31 12.09 3.92
C GLY A 184 -16.54 12.55 4.70
N ASP A 185 -16.92 13.81 4.47
CA ASP A 185 -18.18 14.37 4.96
C ASP A 185 -18.37 14.35 6.49
N ALA A 186 -17.27 14.20 7.24
CA ALA A 186 -17.17 14.32 8.69
C ALA A 186 -15.89 15.06 9.09
N ALA A 187 -15.88 15.64 10.29
CA ALA A 187 -14.67 16.26 10.83
C ALA A 187 -13.54 15.21 10.95
N TRP A 188 -12.30 15.58 10.63
CA TRP A 188 -11.19 14.62 10.61
C TRP A 188 -10.97 13.94 11.97
N GLN A 189 -11.31 14.59 13.08
CA GLN A 189 -11.24 14.00 14.43
C GLN A 189 -12.22 12.82 14.59
N VAL A 190 -13.40 12.92 13.99
CA VAL A 190 -14.41 11.85 14.00
C VAL A 190 -13.94 10.67 13.16
N ILE A 191 -13.38 10.94 11.97
CA ILE A 191 -12.80 9.90 11.12
C ILE A 191 -11.60 9.23 11.81
N LYS A 192 -10.76 10.01 12.51
CA LYS A 192 -9.64 9.48 13.30
C LYS A 192 -10.10 8.51 14.37
N GLU A 193 -11.12 8.88 15.16
CA GLU A 193 -11.63 7.99 16.21
C GLU A 193 -12.17 6.68 15.61
N PHE A 194 -12.92 6.77 14.51
CA PHE A 194 -13.37 5.61 13.73
C PHE A 194 -12.18 4.74 13.28
N TYR A 195 -11.15 5.33 12.66
CA TYR A 195 -9.95 4.62 12.23
C TYR A 195 -9.23 3.92 13.37
N ASP A 196 -8.98 4.62 14.48
CA ASP A 196 -8.27 4.08 15.63
C ASP A 196 -9.02 2.87 16.22
N ILE A 197 -10.36 2.93 16.29
CA ILE A 197 -11.18 1.82 16.78
C ILE A 197 -11.16 0.64 15.81
N VAL A 198 -11.42 0.87 14.52
CA VAL A 198 -11.49 -0.22 13.54
C VAL A 198 -10.14 -0.90 13.37
N ALA A 199 -9.05 -0.12 13.29
CA ALA A 199 -7.69 -0.67 13.21
C ALA A 199 -7.37 -1.54 14.45
N ALA A 200 -7.76 -1.10 15.65
CA ALA A 200 -7.59 -1.89 16.86
C ALA A 200 -8.40 -3.20 16.83
N GLU A 201 -9.64 -3.18 16.33
CA GLU A 201 -10.45 -4.38 16.18
C GLU A 201 -9.87 -5.35 15.13
N ILE A 202 -9.34 -4.86 14.02
CA ILE A 202 -8.61 -5.68 13.04
C ILE A 202 -7.40 -6.33 13.72
N LYS A 203 -6.57 -5.54 14.43
CA LYS A 203 -5.35 -6.05 15.08
C LYS A 203 -5.59 -6.98 16.27
N LYS A 204 -6.79 -7.01 16.84
CA LYS A 204 -7.20 -8.04 17.83
C LYS A 204 -7.39 -9.41 17.19
N ILE A 205 -7.70 -9.44 15.89
CA ILE A 205 -8.00 -10.65 15.12
C ILE A 205 -6.77 -11.10 14.33
N ASP A 206 -6.10 -10.15 13.68
CA ASP A 206 -4.98 -10.36 12.76
C ASP A 206 -3.76 -9.53 13.20
N HIS A 207 -2.74 -10.22 13.70
CA HIS A 207 -1.51 -9.60 14.16
C HIS A 207 -0.45 -9.44 13.06
N ASP A 208 -0.65 -10.07 11.90
CA ASP A 208 0.39 -10.23 10.88
C ASP A 208 0.22 -9.24 9.72
N HIS A 209 -1.01 -9.00 9.25
CA HIS A 209 -1.25 -8.10 8.11
C HIS A 209 -1.23 -6.63 8.52
N LEU A 210 -0.72 -5.79 7.63
CA LEU A 210 -0.74 -4.33 7.78
C LEU A 210 -2.18 -3.78 7.68
N VAL A 211 -2.41 -2.60 8.27
CA VAL A 211 -3.67 -1.85 8.14
C VAL A 211 -3.42 -0.49 7.47
N SER A 212 -4.14 -0.21 6.39
CA SER A 212 -4.20 1.08 5.70
C SER A 212 -5.55 1.79 5.91
N THR A 213 -5.60 3.08 5.65
CA THR A 213 -6.75 3.95 5.96
C THR A 213 -7.75 4.10 4.82
N GLY A 214 -7.30 4.08 3.55
CA GLY A 214 -8.12 4.42 2.38
C GLY A 214 -8.45 5.91 2.27
N SER A 215 -7.64 6.77 2.92
CA SER A 215 -7.89 8.21 3.03
C SER A 215 -7.68 8.99 1.72
N TRP A 216 -8.39 10.11 1.61
CA TRP A 216 -8.10 11.15 0.63
C TRP A 216 -6.71 11.77 0.82
N SER A 217 -6.30 12.59 -0.14
CA SER A 217 -5.14 13.47 0.02
C SER A 217 -5.31 14.49 1.17
N PRO A 218 -4.21 15.02 1.75
CA PRO A 218 -4.23 15.96 2.88
C PRO A 218 -5.21 17.14 2.80
N TRP A 219 -5.53 17.63 1.60
CA TRP A 219 -6.47 18.73 1.41
C TRP A 219 -7.87 18.44 1.98
N ALA A 220 -8.31 17.17 1.95
CA ALA A 220 -9.63 16.77 2.43
C ALA A 220 -9.77 16.89 3.95
N TYR A 221 -8.64 16.94 4.68
CA TYR A 221 -8.60 16.93 6.13
C TYR A 221 -8.07 18.23 6.75
N GLY A 222 -7.74 19.22 5.91
CA GLY A 222 -7.23 20.52 6.37
C GLY A 222 -5.70 20.66 6.32
N GLY A 223 -4.99 19.76 5.64
CA GLY A 223 -3.56 19.87 5.36
C GLY A 223 -2.69 18.81 6.05
N GLU A 224 -1.39 19.10 6.12
CA GLU A 224 -0.36 18.16 6.59
C GLU A 224 -0.58 17.68 8.03
N GLU A 225 -0.83 18.59 8.96
CA GLU A 225 -0.99 18.25 10.38
C GLU A 225 -2.22 17.37 10.64
N PRO A 226 -3.45 17.71 10.18
CA PRO A 226 -4.59 16.79 10.32
C PRO A 226 -4.37 15.44 9.64
N PHE A 227 -3.73 15.41 8.47
CA PHE A 227 -3.40 14.15 7.79
C PHE A 227 -2.43 13.30 8.63
N ARG A 228 -1.42 13.91 9.27
CA ARG A 228 -0.53 13.23 10.22
C ARG A 228 -1.31 12.69 11.42
N GLU A 229 -2.17 13.50 12.05
CA GLU A 229 -2.94 13.07 13.21
C GLU A 229 -3.90 11.92 12.88
N LEU A 230 -4.54 11.97 11.71
CA LEU A 230 -5.43 10.92 11.20
C LEU A 230 -4.71 9.56 11.11
N HIS A 231 -3.42 9.55 10.78
CA HIS A 231 -2.61 8.35 10.64
C HIS A 231 -1.76 8.01 11.87
N SER A 232 -1.85 8.78 12.96
CA SER A 232 -0.98 8.61 14.14
C SER A 232 -1.27 7.34 14.96
N GLY A 233 -2.46 6.73 14.81
CA GLY A 233 -2.91 5.57 15.57
C GLY A 233 -1.91 4.40 15.55
N PRO A 234 -1.65 3.71 16.68
CA PRO A 234 -0.60 2.68 16.75
C PRO A 234 -0.89 1.43 15.90
N HIS A 235 -2.16 1.24 15.53
CA HIS A 235 -2.62 0.11 14.71
C HIS A 235 -2.77 0.45 13.22
N ILE A 236 -2.49 1.70 12.83
CA ILE A 236 -2.41 2.12 11.44
C ILE A 236 -0.95 2.02 10.99
N ASP A 237 -0.70 1.26 9.94
CA ASP A 237 0.66 0.97 9.47
C ASP A 237 1.03 1.75 8.21
N VAL A 238 0.04 1.98 7.34
CA VAL A 238 0.22 2.55 6.01
C VAL A 238 -0.76 3.70 5.84
N GLY A 239 -0.23 4.88 5.49
CA GLY A 239 -1.06 5.99 5.00
C GLY A 239 -1.14 5.95 3.48
N CYS A 240 -2.18 6.56 2.94
CA CYS A 240 -2.39 6.62 1.50
C CYS A 240 -2.89 7.99 1.07
N ILE A 241 -2.76 8.26 -0.23
CA ILE A 241 -3.45 9.37 -0.88
C ILE A 241 -4.17 8.89 -2.14
N HIS A 242 -5.27 9.56 -2.44
CA HIS A 242 -5.93 9.53 -3.73
C HIS A 242 -5.74 10.89 -4.41
N GLU A 243 -5.33 10.90 -5.68
CA GLU A 243 -5.12 12.13 -6.44
C GLU A 243 -5.50 11.99 -7.92
N TYR A 244 -6.22 12.98 -8.43
CA TYR A 244 -6.67 13.05 -9.83
C TYR A 244 -6.33 14.42 -10.43
N ASP A 245 -5.18 14.98 -10.01
CA ASP A 245 -4.83 16.38 -10.25
C ASP A 245 -4.58 16.70 -11.73
N TYR A 246 -4.21 15.70 -12.54
CA TYR A 246 -3.81 15.89 -13.93
C TYR A 246 -4.93 16.48 -14.80
N ASP A 247 -6.15 15.99 -14.65
CA ASP A 247 -7.32 16.45 -15.41
C ASP A 247 -8.03 17.62 -14.73
N TYR A 248 -7.88 17.77 -13.41
CA TYR A 248 -8.45 18.89 -12.66
C TYR A 248 -7.97 20.22 -13.25
N ASN A 249 -8.92 21.06 -13.67
CA ASN A 249 -8.68 22.32 -14.37
C ASN A 249 -7.69 22.21 -15.54
N GLN A 250 -7.62 21.05 -16.21
CA GLN A 250 -6.72 20.79 -17.33
C GLN A 250 -5.24 21.07 -17.00
N SER A 251 -4.83 20.77 -15.77
CA SER A 251 -3.52 21.20 -15.23
C SER A 251 -2.32 20.47 -15.85
N ASN A 252 -2.50 19.25 -16.35
CA ASN A 252 -1.42 18.31 -16.71
C ASN A 252 -0.43 18.04 -15.56
N MET A 253 -0.90 18.15 -14.32
CA MET A 253 -0.06 18.03 -13.14
C MET A 253 0.43 16.59 -12.93
N ILE A 254 1.75 16.42 -13.05
CA ILE A 254 2.42 15.13 -12.83
C ILE A 254 2.56 14.82 -11.34
N GLU A 255 3.03 15.77 -10.54
CA GLU A 255 3.10 15.58 -9.09
C GLU A 255 1.91 16.26 -8.41
N SER A 256 1.09 15.50 -7.68
CA SER A 256 0.05 16.09 -6.83
C SER A 256 0.65 17.14 -5.87
N PRO A 257 0.00 18.31 -5.69
CA PRO A 257 0.52 19.33 -4.79
C PRO A 257 0.39 18.91 -3.31
N HIS A 258 -0.32 17.81 -3.05
CA HIS A 258 -0.58 17.27 -1.72
C HIS A 258 0.39 16.14 -1.34
N PHE A 259 1.13 15.59 -2.32
CA PHE A 259 2.00 14.44 -2.10
C PHE A 259 3.16 14.74 -1.13
N GLN A 260 3.80 15.90 -1.25
CA GLN A 260 4.90 16.26 -0.36
C GLN A 260 4.45 16.39 1.11
N ALA A 261 3.26 16.98 1.34
CA ALA A 261 2.68 17.08 2.67
C ALA A 261 2.36 15.69 3.26
N ALA A 262 1.75 14.81 2.47
CA ALA A 262 1.51 13.43 2.90
C ALA A 262 2.82 12.69 3.23
N MET A 263 3.86 12.84 2.40
CA MET A 263 5.18 12.26 2.65
C MET A 263 5.83 12.78 3.93
N ASN A 264 5.72 14.09 4.23
CA ASN A 264 6.23 14.67 5.47
C ASN A 264 5.51 14.07 6.68
N ALA A 265 4.17 14.07 6.64
CA ALA A 265 3.33 13.52 7.70
C ALA A 265 3.66 12.05 8.01
N MET A 266 3.80 11.20 6.99
CA MET A 266 4.11 9.78 7.23
C MET A 266 5.56 9.55 7.66
N ARG A 267 6.51 10.40 7.24
CA ARG A 267 7.90 10.36 7.73
C ARG A 267 7.99 10.75 9.20
N ASP A 268 7.26 11.77 9.64
CA ASP A 268 7.18 12.17 11.04
C ASP A 268 6.68 11.04 11.95
N LEU A 269 5.79 10.20 11.41
CA LEU A 269 5.22 9.04 12.11
C LEU A 269 6.06 7.76 12.00
N ASP A 270 7.13 7.77 11.20
CA ASP A 270 7.89 6.58 10.81
C ASP A 270 6.99 5.47 10.23
N LYS A 271 6.14 5.84 9.26
CA LYS A 271 5.15 4.98 8.61
C LYS A 271 5.20 5.08 7.09
N VAL A 272 4.66 4.05 6.44
CA VAL A 272 4.68 3.92 4.97
C VAL A 272 3.64 4.86 4.36
N LEU A 273 3.97 5.47 3.21
CA LEU A 273 2.99 6.12 2.33
C LEU A 273 2.88 5.36 0.99
N ILE A 274 1.66 5.19 0.50
CA ILE A 274 1.36 4.75 -0.86
C ILE A 274 0.50 5.79 -1.61
N VAL A 275 0.61 5.83 -2.93
CA VAL A 275 -0.37 6.51 -3.79
C VAL A 275 -1.37 5.44 -4.21
N GLU A 276 -2.48 5.37 -3.48
CA GLU A 276 -3.43 4.26 -3.55
C GLU A 276 -4.45 4.45 -4.68
N GLU A 277 -4.66 5.69 -5.12
CA GLU A 277 -5.34 6.00 -6.37
C GLU A 277 -4.68 7.16 -7.09
N THR A 278 -4.45 6.95 -8.38
CA THR A 278 -4.06 7.99 -9.32
C THR A 278 -4.60 7.68 -10.70
N GLY A 279 -5.11 8.67 -11.41
CA GLY A 279 -5.76 8.46 -12.70
C GLY A 279 -5.63 9.65 -13.63
N ILE A 280 -5.69 9.35 -14.92
CA ILE A 280 -5.82 10.31 -16.01
C ILE A 280 -6.90 9.79 -16.95
N GLU A 281 -7.87 10.62 -17.34
CA GLU A 281 -8.90 10.23 -18.29
C GLU A 281 -8.31 9.99 -19.68
N SER A 282 -8.69 8.88 -20.33
CA SER A 282 -8.42 8.67 -21.75
C SER A 282 -9.52 7.87 -22.46
N GLY A 283 -9.43 7.80 -23.79
CA GLY A 283 -10.40 7.09 -24.62
C GLY A 283 -11.13 8.03 -25.57
N ASP A 284 -12.28 7.59 -26.06
CA ASP A 284 -13.01 8.27 -27.12
C ASP A 284 -13.51 9.63 -26.65
N ARG A 285 -13.09 10.70 -27.34
CA ARG A 285 -13.42 12.10 -27.05
C ARG A 285 -12.81 12.63 -25.73
N CYS A 286 -11.85 11.92 -25.13
CA CYS A 286 -11.04 12.49 -24.06
C CYS A 286 -10.07 13.55 -24.59
N ARG A 287 -9.65 14.42 -23.67
CA ARG A 287 -8.56 15.39 -23.87
C ARG A 287 -7.21 14.70 -24.11
N THR A 288 -6.99 13.57 -23.45
CA THR A 288 -5.74 12.80 -23.49
C THR A 288 -6.01 11.45 -24.17
N ASP A 289 -5.19 11.07 -25.15
CA ASP A 289 -5.26 9.73 -25.75
C ASP A 289 -4.54 8.69 -24.87
N ARG A 290 -4.79 7.40 -25.12
CA ARG A 290 -4.28 6.30 -24.30
C ARG A 290 -2.74 6.23 -24.22
N ASN A 291 -2.03 6.56 -25.29
CA ASN A 291 -0.56 6.55 -25.29
C ASN A 291 -0.01 7.73 -24.49
N THR A 292 -0.55 8.93 -24.71
CA THR A 292 -0.18 10.11 -23.91
C THR A 292 -0.49 9.91 -22.43
N ARG A 293 -1.62 9.25 -22.12
CA ARG A 293 -1.98 8.87 -20.75
C ARG A 293 -0.94 7.94 -20.12
N ALA A 294 -0.56 6.88 -20.82
CA ALA A 294 0.42 5.91 -20.30
C ALA A 294 1.79 6.56 -20.01
N GLU A 295 2.24 7.46 -20.90
CA GLU A 295 3.49 8.21 -20.70
C GLU A 295 3.38 9.20 -19.52
N ALA A 296 2.29 9.95 -19.42
CA ALA A 296 2.06 10.83 -18.28
C ALA A 296 2.03 10.04 -16.96
N MET A 297 1.33 8.90 -16.91
CA MET A 297 1.32 8.04 -15.74
C MET A 297 2.71 7.47 -15.38
N ARG A 298 3.53 7.11 -16.37
CA ARG A 298 4.93 6.73 -16.14
C ARG A 298 5.69 7.87 -15.45
N GLN A 299 5.52 9.11 -15.91
CA GLN A 299 6.11 10.29 -15.27
C GLN A 299 5.60 10.50 -13.84
N LYS A 300 4.30 10.29 -13.58
CA LYS A 300 3.73 10.36 -12.21
C LYS A 300 4.40 9.33 -11.29
N MET A 301 4.47 8.07 -11.74
CA MET A 301 5.14 6.99 -11.00
C MET A 301 6.62 7.31 -10.73
N ASP A 302 7.36 7.82 -11.72
CA ASP A 302 8.77 8.20 -11.59
C ASP A 302 9.00 9.29 -10.54
N VAL A 303 8.03 10.20 -10.34
CA VAL A 303 8.11 11.20 -9.28
C VAL A 303 7.81 10.56 -7.92
N TYR A 304 6.70 9.83 -7.80
CA TYR A 304 6.26 9.26 -6.52
C TYR A 304 7.25 8.24 -5.95
N PHE A 305 7.76 7.31 -6.77
CA PHE A 305 8.75 6.32 -6.31
C PHE A 305 10.09 6.94 -5.94
N ARG A 306 10.53 7.98 -6.65
CA ARG A 306 11.77 8.71 -6.35
C ARG A 306 11.66 9.46 -5.02
N LYS A 307 10.48 10.00 -4.72
CA LYS A 307 10.21 10.74 -3.49
C LYS A 307 9.82 9.86 -2.30
N GLY A 308 9.55 8.58 -2.53
CA GLY A 308 9.54 7.56 -1.48
C GLY A 308 8.21 6.83 -1.28
N ALA A 309 7.24 6.98 -2.19
CA ALA A 309 6.04 6.13 -2.16
C ALA A 309 6.44 4.65 -2.29
N ALA A 310 5.84 3.79 -1.47
CA ALA A 310 6.08 2.35 -1.54
C ALA A 310 5.29 1.68 -2.67
N ALA A 311 4.11 2.20 -2.99
CA ALA A 311 3.31 1.73 -4.11
C ALA A 311 2.61 2.90 -4.81
N VAL A 312 2.31 2.72 -6.10
CA VAL A 312 1.49 3.61 -6.90
C VAL A 312 0.48 2.75 -7.65
N LEU A 313 -0.81 2.94 -7.37
CA LEU A 313 -1.90 2.12 -7.90
C LEU A 313 -2.77 2.97 -8.83
N VAL A 314 -2.78 2.64 -10.12
CA VAL A 314 -3.55 3.36 -11.12
C VAL A 314 -5.03 3.01 -11.04
N TRP A 315 -5.90 4.02 -11.08
CA TRP A 315 -7.34 3.85 -11.16
C TRP A 315 -7.83 3.88 -12.61
N ASN A 316 -8.55 2.88 -13.12
CA ASN A 316 -8.71 1.52 -12.61
C ASN A 316 -8.84 0.52 -13.78
N LEU A 317 -8.48 -0.74 -13.56
CA LEU A 317 -8.59 -1.80 -14.57
C LEU A 317 -10.01 -2.37 -14.61
N ALA A 318 -10.58 -2.53 -15.81
CA ALA A 318 -11.88 -3.14 -16.09
C ALA A 318 -11.80 -4.03 -17.35
N ALA A 319 -12.74 -4.97 -17.52
CA ALA A 319 -12.76 -5.86 -18.69
C ALA A 319 -13.08 -5.11 -19.99
N GLU A 320 -13.96 -4.12 -19.91
CA GLU A 320 -14.30 -3.22 -21.01
C GLU A 320 -14.44 -1.79 -20.49
N VAL A 321 -14.01 -0.81 -21.29
CA VAL A 321 -14.12 0.62 -20.98
C VAL A 321 -14.79 1.33 -22.15
N ARG A 322 -15.75 2.20 -21.84
CA ARG A 322 -16.52 2.97 -22.83
C ARG A 322 -16.28 4.46 -22.68
N GLY A 323 -16.11 5.14 -23.81
CA GLY A 323 -16.02 6.59 -23.86
C GLY A 323 -14.75 7.16 -23.23
N CYS A 324 -14.88 8.34 -22.63
CA CYS A 324 -13.82 9.02 -21.91
C CYS A 324 -13.91 8.64 -20.43
N ALA A 325 -12.87 8.00 -19.89
CA ALA A 325 -12.87 7.50 -18.52
C ALA A 325 -11.45 7.38 -17.95
N PHE A 326 -11.34 7.35 -16.62
CA PHE A 326 -10.09 6.97 -15.93
C PHE A 326 -9.72 5.51 -16.18
N SER A 327 -10.73 4.65 -16.35
CA SER A 327 -10.55 3.21 -16.48
C SER A 327 -9.72 2.79 -17.70
N PHE A 328 -9.11 1.61 -17.64
CA PHE A 328 -8.34 1.01 -18.73
C PHE A 328 -8.58 -0.51 -18.79
N THR A 329 -8.26 -1.13 -19.92
CA THR A 329 -8.41 -2.59 -20.14
C THR A 329 -7.05 -3.29 -20.17
N PRO A 330 -7.00 -4.63 -20.12
CA PRO A 330 -5.75 -5.37 -20.25
C PRO A 330 -4.97 -5.10 -21.54
N GLU A 331 -5.64 -4.69 -22.61
CA GLU A 331 -5.03 -4.35 -23.91
C GLU A 331 -4.57 -2.89 -24.01
N ASP A 332 -4.79 -2.09 -22.95
CA ASP A 332 -4.40 -0.69 -22.92
C ASP A 332 -2.87 -0.55 -22.77
N PRO A 333 -2.22 0.42 -23.44
CA PRO A 333 -0.79 0.74 -23.24
C PRO A 333 -0.41 0.99 -21.77
N MET A 334 -1.37 1.40 -20.95
CA MET A 334 -1.22 1.52 -19.50
C MET A 334 -0.85 0.19 -18.82
N MET A 335 -1.42 -0.92 -19.28
CA MET A 335 -1.17 -2.25 -18.73
C MET A 335 0.26 -2.70 -18.97
N GLU A 336 0.76 -2.51 -20.20
CA GLU A 336 2.16 -2.75 -20.57
C GLU A 336 3.11 -1.87 -19.75
N MET A 337 2.81 -0.57 -19.63
CA MET A 337 3.59 0.37 -18.83
C MET A 337 3.72 -0.08 -17.37
N ILE A 338 2.63 -0.56 -16.76
CA ILE A 338 2.62 -1.09 -15.39
C ILE A 338 3.43 -2.39 -15.29
N ALA A 339 3.19 -3.35 -16.19
CA ALA A 339 3.84 -4.67 -16.15
C ALA A 339 5.37 -4.55 -16.32
N GLU A 340 5.84 -3.65 -17.17
CA GLU A 340 7.27 -3.45 -17.43
C GLU A 340 7.92 -2.43 -16.49
N TYR A 341 7.17 -1.84 -15.54
CA TYR A 341 7.70 -0.78 -14.70
C TYR A 341 8.88 -1.28 -13.83
N PRO A 342 10.01 -0.55 -13.72
CA PRO A 342 11.25 -1.09 -13.15
C PRO A 342 11.14 -1.66 -11.73
N VAL A 343 10.26 -1.12 -10.87
CA VAL A 343 10.09 -1.64 -9.50
C VAL A 343 9.45 -3.03 -9.45
N ASN A 344 8.77 -3.45 -10.51
CA ASN A 344 8.14 -4.78 -10.63
C ASN A 344 9.13 -5.84 -11.15
N SER A 345 10.26 -5.41 -11.71
CA SER A 345 11.34 -6.29 -12.16
C SER A 345 12.15 -6.79 -10.96
N ARG A 346 11.58 -7.67 -10.15
CA ARG A 346 12.27 -8.31 -9.01
C ARG A 346 13.32 -9.29 -9.57
N LYS A 347 14.58 -8.84 -9.65
CA LYS A 347 15.73 -9.74 -9.79
C LYS A 347 16.30 -10.10 -8.43
#